data_AF-A0A6B3H0I0-F1
#
_entry.id   AF-A0A6B3H0I0-F1
#
_cell.length_a   1.000
_cell.length_b   1.000
_cell.length_c   1.000
_cell.angle_alpha   90.00
_cell.angle_beta   90.00
_cell.angle_gamma   90.00
#
_symmetry.space_group_name_H-M   'P 1'
#
loop_
_entity.id
_entity.type
_entity.pdbx_description
1 polymer ?
#
loop_
_entity_poly.entity_id
_entity_poly.type
_entity_poly.pdbx_seq_one_letter_code
_entity_poly.pdbx_strand_id
1 'polypeptide(L)' 'MILVTGATGAVGREVARLLAAAGPLRILARRPERLTVRGDGIEAVQGAYGDRPALDRA' A
#
# COMPACT_ATOMS: atom_id res chain seq x y z
N MET A 1 12.44 -0.19 1.46
CA MET A 1 11.00 -0.51 1.38
C MET A 1 10.29 0.69 0.79
N ILE A 2 9.36 0.49 -0.14
CA ILE A 2 8.59 1.59 -0.76
C ILE A 2 7.19 1.60 -0.17
N LEU A 3 6.71 2.78 0.22
CA LEU A 3 5.31 3.00 0.58
C LEU A 3 4.51 3.43 -0.66
N VAL A 4 3.44 2.70 -0.99
CA VAL A 4 2.50 3.06 -2.03
C VAL A 4 1.18 3.52 -1.43
N THR A 5 0.83 4.77 -1.70
CA THR A 5 -0.50 5.32 -1.39
C THR A 5 -1.46 5.12 -2.56
N GLY A 6 -2.76 5.08 -2.28
CA GLY A 6 -3.76 5.03 -3.36
C GLY A 6 -3.70 3.74 -4.19
N ALA A 7 -3.21 2.64 -3.61
CA ALA A 7 -3.05 1.34 -4.28
C ALA A 7 -4.37 0.69 -4.74
N THR A 8 -5.52 1.24 -4.36
CA THR A 8 -6.84 0.84 -4.89
C THR A 8 -7.23 1.62 -6.16
N GLY A 9 -6.54 2.72 -6.47
CA GLY A 9 -6.77 3.57 -7.65
C GLY A 9 -6.06 3.05 -8.91
N ALA A 10 -6.24 3.74 -10.04
CA ALA A 10 -5.71 3.28 -11.33
C ALA A 10 -4.19 3.16 -11.35
N VAL A 11 -3.48 4.24 -10.97
CA VAL A 11 -2.01 4.27 -10.98
C VAL A 11 -1.42 3.46 -9.83
N GLY A 12 -1.88 3.71 -8.60
CA GLY A 12 -1.32 3.06 -7.42
C GLY A 12 -1.43 1.54 -7.45
N ARG A 13 -2.51 0.98 -8.03
CA ARG A 13 -2.66 -0.47 -8.19
C ARG A 13 -1.58 -1.06 -9.09
N GLU A 14 -1.28 -0.39 -10.21
CA GLU A 14 -0.28 -0.86 -11.15
C GLU A 14 1.13 -0.74 -10.58
N VAL A 15 1.43 0.38 -9.91
CA VAL A 15 2.68 0.56 -9.17
C VAL A 15 2.85 -0.54 -8.11
N ALA A 16 1.82 -0.80 -7.31
CA ALA A 16 1.85 -1.85 -6.29
C ALA A 16 2.07 -3.25 -6.91
N ARG A 17 1.42 -3.55 -8.05
CA ARG A 17 1.60 -4.81 -8.78
C ARG A 17 3.05 -5.01 -9.25
N LEU A 18 3.65 -3.97 -9.84
CA LEU A 18 5.03 -4.01 -10.33
C LEU A 18 6.03 -4.13 -9.18
N LEU A 19 5.83 -3.36 -8.10
CA LEU A 19 6.75 -3.36 -6.95
C LEU A 19 6.66 -4.64 -6.11
N ALA A 20 5.49 -5.25 -6.01
CA ALA A 20 5.31 -6.52 -5.30
C ALA A 20 6.19 -7.66 -5.85
N ALA A 21 6.52 -7.63 -7.15
CA ALA A 21 7.43 -8.59 -7.77
C ALA A 21 8.92 -8.25 -7.56
N ALA A 22 9.23 -7.02 -7.18
CA ALA A 22 10.60 -6.52 -7.05
C ALA A 22 11.15 -6.57 -5.62
N GLY A 23 10.28 -6.55 -4.60
CA GLY A 23 10.71 -6.65 -3.22
C GLY A 23 9.69 -6.14 -2.19
N PRO A 24 10.14 -5.87 -0.95
CA PRO A 24 9.26 -5.47 0.14
C PRO A 24 8.50 -4.17 -0.15
N LEU A 25 7.18 -4.25 -0.04
CA LEU A 25 6.22 -3.20 -0.38
C LEU A 25 5.32 -2.94 0.82
N ARG A 26 5.10 -1.67 1.14
CA ARG A 26 4.08 -1.26 2.10
C ARG A 26 3.00 -0.44 1.44
N ILE A 27 1.76 -0.60 1.88
CA ILE A 27 0.60 0.06 1.28
C ILE A 27 -0.24 0.73 2.36
N LEU A 28 -0.43 2.04 2.24
CA LEU A 28 -1.40 2.77 3.05
C LEU A 28 -2.77 2.76 2.36
N ALA A 29 -3.77 2.16 3.00
CA ALA A 29 -5.12 2.10 2.48
C ALA A 29 -6.18 2.35 3.56
N ARG A 30 -7.21 3.12 3.23
CA ARG A 30 -8.36 3.32 4.13
C ARG A 30 -9.13 2.03 4.42
N ARG A 31 -9.13 1.14 3.41
CA ARG A 31 -9.83 -0.15 3.38
C ARG A 31 -8.89 -1.21 2.78
N PRO A 32 -7.95 -1.75 3.56
CA PRO A 32 -6.96 -2.73 3.09
C PRO A 32 -7.59 -3.98 2.44
N GLU A 33 -8.77 -4.37 2.87
CA GLU A 33 -9.54 -5.48 2.31
C GLU A 33 -9.85 -5.32 0.80
N ARG A 34 -9.82 -4.08 0.29
CA ARG A 34 -10.03 -3.77 -1.14
C ARG A 34 -8.76 -3.88 -2.00
N LEU A 35 -7.59 -4.10 -1.41
CA LEU A 35 -6.37 -4.30 -2.17
C LEU A 35 -6.48 -5.61 -2.96
N THR A 36 -5.89 -5.68 -4.14
CA THR A 36 -5.84 -6.92 -4.94
C THR A 36 -4.47 -7.59 -4.90
N VAL A 37 -3.43 -6.88 -4.49
CA VAL A 37 -2.06 -7.39 -4.41
C VAL A 37 -1.81 -8.05 -3.05
N ARG A 38 -1.17 -9.23 -3.03
CA ARG A 38 -0.88 -10.03 -1.82
C ARG A 38 0.51 -10.68 -1.96
N GLY A 39 1.14 -11.01 -0.84
CA GLY A 39 2.43 -11.72 -0.79
C GLY A 39 3.17 -11.46 0.52
N ASP A 40 4.14 -12.31 0.84
CA ASP A 40 4.86 -12.29 2.14
C ASP A 40 5.67 -11.01 2.38
N GLY A 41 6.07 -10.32 1.29
CA GLY A 41 6.75 -9.03 1.35
C GLY A 41 5.81 -7.81 1.34
N ILE A 42 4.49 -8.00 1.41
CA ILE A 42 3.50 -6.93 1.32
C ILE A 42 2.86 -6.67 2.66
N GLU A 43 3.08 -5.46 3.19
CA GLU A 43 2.44 -4.99 4.40
C GLU A 43 1.35 -3.96 4.08
N ALA A 44 0.15 -4.16 4.61
CA ALA A 44 -0.96 -3.23 4.45
C ALA A 44 -1.21 -2.50 5.77
N VAL A 45 -1.09 -1.18 5.75
CA VAL A 45 -1.38 -0.30 6.89
C VAL A 45 -2.72 0.36 6.65
N GLN A 46 -3.64 0.17 7.62
CA GLN A 46 -4.92 0.86 7.58
C GLN A 46 -4.75 2.32 7.98
N GLY A 47 -5.14 3.23 7.09
CA GLY A 47 -5.09 4.67 7.37
C GLY A 47 -5.48 5.54 6.19
N ALA A 48 -5.58 6.85 6.47
CA ALA A 48 -5.89 7.86 5.47
C ALA A 48 -4.69 8.80 5.27
N TYR A 49 -4.54 9.34 4.06
CA TYR A 49 -3.45 10.28 3.75
C TYR A 49 -3.50 11.56 4.59
N GLY A 50 -4.68 11.98 5.06
CA GLY A 50 -4.81 13.13 5.97
C GLY A 50 -4.54 12.80 7.44
N ASP A 51 -4.34 11.53 7.79
CA ASP A 51 -4.07 11.09 9.16
C ASP A 51 -2.56 10.97 9.35
N ARG A 52 -1.96 12.00 9.95
CA ARG A 52 -0.51 12.10 10.15
C ARG A 52 0.05 10.94 10.99
N PRO A 53 -0.52 10.60 12.16
CA PRO A 53 -0.10 9.40 12.89
C PRO A 53 -0.16 8.11 12.07
N ALA A 54 -1.17 7.93 11.21
CA ALA A 54 -1.22 6.75 10.35
C ALA A 54 -0.14 6.75 9.27
N LEU A 55 0.19 7.92 8.70
CA LEU A 55 1.32 8.07 7.79
C LEU A 55 2.66 7.81 8.48
N ASP A 56 2.88 8.29 9.71
CA ASP A 56 4.15 8.11 10.42
C ASP A 56 4.40 6.62 10.79
N ARG A 57 3.34 5.82 10.94
CA ARG A 57 3.44 4.35 11.16
C ARG A 57 3.51 3.53 9.87
N ALA A 58 3.21 4.14 8.73
CA ALA A 58 3.27 3.51 7.42
C ALA A 58 4.67 3.68 6.83
#